data_AF-A0A936IZF8-F1
#
_entry.id   AF-A0A936IZF8-F1
#
_cell.length_a   1.000
_cell.length_b   1.000
_cell.length_c   1.000
_cell.angle_alpha   90.00
_cell.angle_beta   90.00
_cell.angle_gamma   90.00
#
_symmetry.space_group_name_H-M   'P 1'
#
loop_
_entity.id
_entity.type
_entity.pdbx_description
1 polymer ?
#
loop_
_entity_poly.entity_id
_entity_poly.type
_entity_poly.pdbx_seq_one_letter_code
_entity_poly.pdbx_strand_id
1 'polypeptide(L)'
;MKRCPRCGREYDNTMMFCLDDGAELLYGPARSEPGAIATGFPSDEPQTAFQERDWRMSVLMKTEPMLKPLRDDPRYKDLLKRMNLPD
;
A
#
# COMPACT_ATOMS: atom_id res chain seq x y z
N MET A 1 -2.74 -1.23 23.09
CA MET A 1 -1.65 -2.16 23.44
C MET A 1 -0.68 -2.17 22.27
N LYS A 2 0.62 -2.25 22.52
CA LYS A 2 1.64 -2.37 21.46
C LYS A 2 2.11 -3.81 21.35
N ARG A 3 2.57 -4.23 20.18
CA ARG A 3 3.00 -5.60 19.92
C ARG A 3 4.41 -5.62 19.33
N CYS A 4 5.24 -6.56 19.81
CA CYS A 4 6.54 -6.80 19.20
C CYS A 4 6.37 -7.50 17.84
N PRO A 5 6.98 -7.00 16.74
CA PRO A 5 6.90 -7.63 15.43
C PRO A 5 7.70 -8.94 15.32
N ARG A 6 8.58 -9.24 16.28
CA ARG A 6 9.45 -10.43 16.27
C ARG A 6 8.87 -11.57 17.09
N CYS A 7 8.52 -11.31 18.35
CA CYS A 7 8.01 -12.34 19.26
C CYS A 7 6.47 -12.35 19.38
N GLY A 8 5.78 -11.32 18.88
CA GLY A 8 4.32 -11.24 18.91
C GLY A 8 3.71 -10.92 20.28
N ARG A 9 4.53 -10.69 21.32
CA ARG A 9 4.05 -10.36 22.66
C ARG A 9 3.40 -8.98 22.70
N GLU A 10 2.31 -8.88 23.44
CA GLU A 10 1.58 -7.63 23.66
C GLU A 10 2.05 -6.96 24.95
N TYR A 11 2.14 -5.64 24.89
CA TYR A 11 2.60 -4.76 25.94
C TYR A 11 1.63 -3.60 26.10
N ASP A 12 1.70 -2.95 27.26
CA ASP A 12 0.99 -1.69 27.48
C ASP A 12 1.51 -0.58 26.55
N ASN A 13 0.68 0.44 26.30
CA ASN A 13 1.01 1.54 25.40
C ASN A 13 2.20 2.40 25.90
N THR A 14 2.49 2.36 27.20
CA THR A 14 3.67 3.03 27.80
C THR A 14 4.99 2.40 27.38
N MET A 15 4.98 1.13 26.97
CA MET A 15 6.19 0.42 26.56
C MET A 15 6.60 0.80 25.12
N MET A 16 7.90 1.01 24.88
CA MET A 16 8.44 1.40 23.57
C MET A 16 9.24 0.29 22.90
N PHE A 17 9.88 -0.59 23.68
CA PHE A 17 10.75 -1.66 23.17
C PHE A 17 10.38 -3.00 23.81
N CYS A 18 10.64 -4.09 23.07
CA CYS A 18 10.47 -5.45 23.58
C CYS A 18 11.56 -5.80 24.60
N LEU A 19 11.18 -6.46 25.70
CA LEU A 19 12.11 -6.87 26.76
C LEU A 19 13.02 -8.04 26.35
N ASP A 20 12.60 -8.85 25.37
CA ASP A 20 13.34 -10.04 24.95
C ASP A 20 14.33 -9.75 23.81
N ASP A 21 13.89 -9.02 22.77
CA ASP A 21 14.66 -8.82 21.53
C ASP A 21 15.02 -7.37 21.24
N GLY A 22 14.58 -6.40 22.06
CA GLY A 22 14.90 -4.99 21.90
C GLY A 22 14.25 -4.29 20.70
N ALA A 23 13.42 -4.97 19.90
CA ALA A 23 12.71 -4.34 18.80
C ALA A 23 11.70 -3.30 19.28
N GLU A 24 11.51 -2.24 18.51
CA GLU A 24 10.48 -1.23 18.76
C GLU A 24 9.08 -1.85 18.66
N LEU A 25 8.25 -1.57 19.66
CA LEU A 25 6.90 -2.10 19.76
C LEU A 25 5.96 -1.27 18.89
N LEU A 26 5.29 -1.94 17.95
CA LEU A 26 4.37 -1.28 17.04
C LEU A 26 2.98 -1.19 17.64
N TYR A 27 2.31 -0.06 17.42
CA TYR A 27 0.89 0.06 17.75
C TYR A 27 0.10 -0.79 16.75
N GLY A 28 -0.40 -1.94 17.20
CA GLY A 28 -1.19 -2.86 16.40
C GLY A 28 -2.61 -2.95 16.94
N PRO A 29 -3.63 -3.19 16.09
CA PRO A 29 -4.99 -3.39 16.55
C PRO A 29 -4.99 -4.59 17.51
N ALA A 30 -5.44 -4.34 18.75
CA ALA A 30 -5.69 -5.38 19.73
C ALA A 30 -6.83 -6.24 19.20
N ARG A 31 -6.49 -7.35 18.54
CA ARG A 31 -7.37 -8.43 18.05
C ARG A 31 -8.87 -8.07 18.01
N SER A 32 -9.25 -7.32 16.98
CA SER A 32 -10.53 -7.46 16.31
C SER A 32 -10.38 -6.97 14.88
N GLU A 33 -10.52 -7.93 13.96
CA GLU A 33 -10.81 -7.78 12.53
C GLU A 33 -9.66 -7.31 11.60
N PRO A 34 -9.55 -7.91 10.40
CA PRO A 34 -8.58 -7.53 9.38
C PRO A 34 -8.98 -6.23 8.67
N GLY A 35 -8.00 -5.37 8.39
CA GLY A 35 -8.14 -4.33 7.38
C GLY A 35 -8.64 -2.99 7.89
N ALA A 36 -7.72 -2.16 8.38
CA ALA A 36 -7.97 -0.72 8.48
C ALA A 36 -6.70 0.04 8.10
N ILE A 37 -6.45 0.17 6.79
CA ILE A 37 -5.74 1.34 6.28
C ILE A 37 -6.77 2.47 6.20
N ALA A 38 -6.53 3.54 6.96
CA ALA A 38 -7.37 4.74 7.05
C ALA A 38 -7.26 5.64 5.81
N THR A 39 -7.36 5.04 4.64
CA THR A 39 -7.64 5.73 3.38
C THR A 39 -9.00 5.18 2.97
N GLY A 40 -9.99 6.04 2.72
CA GLY A 40 -11.37 5.66 2.37
C GLY A 40 -11.52 4.94 1.02
N PHE A 41 -10.68 3.94 0.77
CA PHE A 41 -10.74 3.01 -0.34
C PHE A 41 -11.10 1.64 0.25
N PRO A 42 -12.15 0.97 -0.26
CA PRO A 42 -12.43 -0.41 0.13
C PRO A 42 -11.17 -1.24 -0.12
N SER A 43 -10.67 -1.89 0.94
CA SER A 43 -9.38 -2.59 0.95
C SER A 43 -9.39 -3.91 0.17
N ASP A 44 -10.49 -4.24 -0.49
CA ASP A 44 -10.63 -5.55 -1.13
C ASP A 44 -9.90 -5.68 -2.46
N GLU A 45 -9.62 -4.63 -3.25
CA GLU A 45 -9.06 -4.91 -4.60
C GLU A 45 -7.96 -3.99 -5.12
N PRO A 46 -6.70 -4.14 -4.66
CA PRO A 46 -5.55 -3.90 -5.52
C PRO A 46 -5.38 -5.01 -6.59
N GLN A 47 -5.98 -6.20 -6.38
CA GLN A 47 -5.79 -7.36 -7.27
C GLN A 47 -6.62 -7.28 -8.55
N THR A 48 -7.87 -6.81 -8.50
CA THR A 48 -8.70 -6.68 -9.71
C THR A 48 -8.57 -5.32 -10.38
N ALA A 49 -8.02 -4.29 -9.74
CA ALA A 49 -7.79 -3.00 -10.39
C ALA A 49 -6.90 -3.12 -11.65
N PHE A 50 -5.94 -4.04 -11.66
CA PHE A 50 -5.16 -4.39 -12.86
C PHE A 50 -5.99 -5.16 -13.89
N GLN A 51 -6.96 -5.96 -13.43
CA GLN A 51 -7.75 -6.89 -14.24
C GLN A 51 -8.97 -6.22 -14.89
N GLU A 52 -9.60 -5.26 -14.20
CA GLU A 52 -10.79 -4.54 -14.65
C GLU A 52 -10.50 -3.47 -15.71
N ARG A 53 -9.20 -3.19 -15.98
CA ARG A 53 -8.78 -2.11 -16.87
C ARG A 53 -9.50 -0.81 -16.52
N ASP A 54 -9.59 -0.52 -15.22
CA ASP A 54 -10.37 0.60 -14.72
C ASP A 54 -9.97 1.87 -15.47
N TRP A 55 -10.94 2.45 -16.17
CA TRP A 55 -10.78 3.65 -16.96
C TRP A 55 -10.26 4.80 -16.07
N ARG A 56 -10.58 4.80 -14.77
CA ARG A 56 -10.07 5.79 -13.82
C ARG A 56 -8.56 5.71 -13.68
N MET A 57 -7.99 4.51 -13.67
CA MET A 57 -6.53 4.34 -13.62
C MET A 57 -5.88 4.79 -14.92
N SER A 58 -6.50 4.50 -16.06
CA SER A 58 -6.02 4.97 -17.37
C SER A 58 -6.09 6.50 -17.48
N VAL A 59 -7.16 7.13 -16.97
CA VAL A 59 -7.31 8.58 -16.94
C VAL A 59 -6.28 9.20 -15.99
N LEU A 60 -6.15 8.70 -14.76
CA LEU A 60 -5.15 9.14 -13.78
C LEU A 60 -3.74 9.06 -14.38
N MET A 61 -3.41 7.92 -14.98
CA MET A 61 -2.13 7.70 -15.66
C MET A 61 -1.93 8.57 -16.89
N LYS A 62 -2.94 9.27 -17.46
CA LYS A 62 -2.82 10.17 -18.63
C LYS A 62 -3.01 11.66 -18.33
N THR A 63 -3.74 12.03 -17.28
CA THR A 63 -4.07 13.43 -16.96
C THR A 63 -3.32 13.99 -15.76
N GLU A 64 -2.88 13.14 -14.83
CA GLU A 64 -2.23 13.63 -13.60
C GLU A 64 -0.96 14.45 -13.89
N PRO A 65 -0.86 15.70 -13.39
CA PRO A 65 0.27 16.57 -13.66
C PRO A 65 1.57 16.07 -13.00
N MET A 66 1.47 15.35 -11.88
CA MET A 66 2.65 14.78 -11.20
C MET A 66 3.29 13.62 -11.98
N LEU A 67 2.53 12.93 -12.82
CA LEU A 67 3.01 11.82 -13.65
C LEU A 67 3.56 12.29 -15.00
N LYS A 68 3.50 13.59 -15.31
CA LYS A 68 3.98 14.16 -16.58
C LYS A 68 5.45 13.82 -16.88
N PRO A 69 6.41 13.96 -15.94
CA PRO A 69 7.79 13.57 -16.20
C PRO A 69 7.98 12.08 -16.50
N LEU A 70 7.12 11.23 -15.94
CA LEU A 70 7.15 9.78 -16.18
C LEU A 70 6.59 9.42 -17.56
N ARG A 71 5.57 10.14 -18.05
CA ARG A 71 4.98 9.93 -19.38
C ARG A 71 5.93 10.28 -20.52
N ASP A 72 6.80 11.26 -20.29
CA ASP A 72 7.81 11.68 -21.26
C ASP A 72 8.99 10.69 -21.33
N ASP A 73 9.12 9.74 -20.37
CA ASP A 73 10.17 8.73 -20.38
C ASP A 73 9.87 7.63 -21.44
N PRO A 74 10.81 7.34 -22.36
CA PRO A 74 10.65 6.27 -23.36
C PRO A 74 10.33 4.89 -22.76
N ARG A 75 10.79 4.63 -21.53
CA ARG A 75 10.54 3.37 -20.81
C ARG A 75 9.08 3.22 -20.40
N TYR A 76 8.38 4.33 -20.18
CA TYR A 76 6.96 4.31 -19.86
C TYR A 76 6.13 3.79 -21.04
N LYS A 77 6.45 4.23 -22.26
CA LYS A 77 5.80 3.74 -23.49
C LYS A 77 6.06 2.25 -23.73
N ASP A 78 7.26 1.79 -23.44
CA ASP A 78 7.61 0.37 -23.54
C ASP A 78 6.84 -0.49 -22.52
N LEU A 79 6.68 0.03 -21.29
CA LEU A 79 5.86 -0.60 -20.25
C LEU A 79 4.39 -0.70 -20.68
N LEU A 80 3.80 0.38 -21.22
CA LEU A 80 2.42 0.38 -21.71
C LEU A 80 2.21 -0.68 -22.81
N LYS A 81 3.15 -0.81 -23.76
CA LYS A 81 3.10 -1.83 -24.81
C LYS A 81 3.16 -3.25 -24.24
N ARG A 82 4.08 -3.51 -23.31
CA ARG A 82 4.21 -4.83 -22.64
C ARG A 82 2.95 -5.20 -21.85
N MET A 83 2.26 -4.20 -21.32
CA MET A 83 1.01 -4.37 -20.57
C MET A 83 -0.25 -4.32 -21.45
N ASN A 84 -0.11 -4.18 -22.78
CA ASN A 84 -1.22 -4.07 -23.72
C ASN A 84 -2.19 -2.90 -23.41
N LEU A 85 -1.61 -1.76 -23.02
CA LEU A 85 -2.30 -0.51 -22.67
C LEU A 85 -2.11 0.54 -23.79
N PRO A 86 -3.09 1.44 -24.00
CA PRO A 86 -3.01 2.49 -25.03
C PRO A 86 -2.07 3.64 -24.62
N ASP A 87 -1.21 4.12 -25.53
CA ASP A 87 -0.34 5.32 -25.38
C ASP A 87 -1.17 6.58 -25.09
#